data_AF-A0A933IKU2-F1
#
_entry.id   AF-A0A933IKU2-F1
#
_cell.length_a   1.000
_cell.length_b   1.000
_cell.length_c   1.000
_cell.angle_alpha   90.00
_cell.angle_beta   90.00
_cell.angle_gamma   90.00
#
_symmetry.space_group_name_H-M   'P 1'
#
loop_
_entity.id
_entity.type
_entity.pdbx_description
1 polymer ?
#
loop_
_entity_poly.entity_id
_entity_poly.type
_entity_poly.pdbx_seq_one_letter_code
_entity_poly.pdbx_strand_id
1 'polypeptide(L)'
;MNNVIKKIDELRELIRYHDDKYYVLASPEISDYEYDQLMHELLHLEDEHPELIREDSPSRRVGGQPLKEFATISHSLPMLSLDNTYSYDELRDFDVRVKKLLGEEDIEPSPRPSPIGRGRIEYTVELKIDGVSASLIYR
;
A
#
# COMPACT_ATOMS: atom_id res chain seq x y z
N MET A 1 20.78 -12.69 12.48
CA MET A 1 21.24 -11.76 11.43
C MET A 1 21.32 -12.44 10.06
N ASN A 2 22.19 -13.44 9.80
CA ASN A 2 22.25 -14.08 8.47
C ASN A 2 20.93 -14.71 7.98
N ASN A 3 20.12 -15.25 8.88
CA ASN A 3 18.83 -15.86 8.50
C ASN A 3 17.79 -14.80 8.07
N VAL A 4 17.78 -13.64 8.72
CA VAL A 4 16.84 -12.55 8.41
C VAL A 4 17.17 -11.91 7.06
N ILE A 5 18.45 -11.62 6.81
CA ILE A 5 18.91 -11.09 5.51
C ILE A 5 18.50 -12.05 4.38
N LYS A 6 18.76 -13.35 4.56
CA LYS A 6 18.40 -14.38 3.57
C LYS A 6 16.89 -14.43 3.31
N LYS A 7 16.08 -14.35 4.37
CA LYS A 7 14.62 -14.36 4.27
C LYS A 7 14.07 -13.11 3.56
N ILE A 8 14.61 -11.92 3.87
CA ILE A 8 14.26 -10.68 3.17
C ILE A 8 14.61 -10.80 1.68
N ASP A 9 15.79 -11.30 1.34
CA ASP A 9 16.20 -11.45 -0.06
C ASP A 9 15.34 -12.50 -0.78
N GLU A 10 14.98 -13.61 -0.13
CA GLU A 10 14.03 -14.59 -0.68
C GLU A 10 12.65 -13.99 -0.94
N LEU A 11 12.11 -13.18 -0.01
CA LEU A 11 10.84 -12.48 -0.20
C LEU A 11 10.90 -11.49 -1.36
N ARG A 12 11.99 -10.71 -1.48
CA ARG A 12 12.18 -9.77 -2.59
C ARG A 12 12.18 -10.49 -3.94
N GLU A 13 12.90 -11.60 -4.06
CA GLU A 13 12.96 -12.37 -5.31
C GLU A 13 11.60 -13.02 -5.63
N LEU A 14 10.91 -13.57 -4.63
CA LEU A 14 9.60 -14.19 -4.82
C LEU A 14 8.54 -13.16 -5.25
N ILE A 15 8.51 -11.99 -4.62
CA ILE A 15 7.61 -10.90 -5.00
C ILE A 15 7.90 -10.44 -6.43
N ARG A 16 9.17 -10.25 -6.80
CA ARG A 16 9.55 -9.87 -8.18
C ARG A 16 9.14 -10.91 -9.21
N TYR A 17 9.25 -12.19 -8.88
CA TYR A 17 8.78 -13.28 -9.73
C TYR A 17 7.27 -13.18 -9.97
N HIS A 18 6.48 -12.93 -8.92
CA HIS A 18 5.04 -12.78 -9.04
C HIS A 18 4.63 -11.45 -9.71
N ASP A 19 5.39 -10.37 -9.54
CA ASP A 19 5.22 -9.13 -10.29
C ASP A 19 5.35 -9.37 -11.81
N ASP A 20 6.38 -10.12 -12.24
CA ASP A 20 6.57 -10.44 -13.65
C ASP A 20 5.41 -11.30 -14.19
N LYS A 21 4.99 -12.30 -13.42
CA LYS A 21 3.83 -13.14 -13.75
C LYS A 21 2.55 -12.34 -13.90
N TYR A 22 2.32 -11.37 -13.03
CA TYR A 22 1.12 -10.54 -13.03
C TYR A 22 1.16 -9.45 -14.11
N TYR A 23 2.20 -8.59 -14.10
CA TYR A 23 2.26 -7.39 -14.94
C TYR A 23 2.79 -7.64 -16.36
N VAL A 24 3.68 -8.61 -16.55
CA VAL A 24 4.35 -8.85 -17.84
C VAL A 24 3.73 -10.03 -18.57
N LEU A 25 3.56 -11.15 -17.87
CA LEU A 25 3.08 -12.40 -18.47
C LEU A 25 1.56 -12.56 -18.43
N ALA A 26 0.85 -11.72 -17.65
CA ALA A 26 -0.59 -11.82 -17.42
C ALA A 26 -1.05 -13.25 -17.06
N SER A 27 -0.23 -13.95 -16.28
CA SER A 27 -0.44 -15.34 -15.86
C SER A 27 -0.08 -15.50 -14.37
N PRO A 28 -0.84 -14.88 -13.45
CA PRO A 28 -0.60 -14.99 -12.01
C PRO A 28 -0.71 -16.44 -11.54
N GLU A 29 0.21 -16.84 -10.66
CA GLU A 29 0.27 -18.21 -10.11
C GLU A 29 -0.27 -18.29 -8.68
N ILE A 30 -0.36 -17.14 -8.00
CA ILE A 30 -0.88 -17.00 -6.65
C ILE A 30 -2.03 -16.00 -6.66
N SER A 31 -2.92 -16.12 -5.68
CA SER A 31 -3.99 -15.16 -5.44
C SER A 31 -3.43 -13.83 -4.91
N ASP A 32 -4.22 -12.76 -5.08
CA ASP A 32 -3.88 -11.44 -4.52
C ASP A 32 -3.64 -11.51 -3.01
N TYR A 33 -4.42 -12.32 -2.28
CA TYR A 33 -4.24 -12.53 -0.84
C TYR A 33 -2.88 -13.15 -0.52
N GLU A 34 -2.45 -14.16 -1.26
CA GLU A 34 -1.13 -14.78 -1.07
C GLU A 34 0.00 -13.80 -1.38
N TYR A 35 -0.14 -12.99 -2.44
CA TYR A 35 0.82 -11.93 -2.77
C TYR A 35 0.91 -10.90 -1.64
N ASP A 36 -0.24 -10.45 -1.12
CA ASP A 36 -0.30 -9.47 -0.04
C ASP A 36 0.33 -10.01 1.24
N GLN A 37 0.18 -11.31 1.56
CA GLN A 37 0.87 -11.92 2.69
C GLN A 37 2.41 -11.86 2.53
N LEU A 38 2.93 -12.09 1.33
CA LEU A 38 4.37 -11.97 1.06
C LEU A 38 4.84 -10.51 1.24
N MET A 39 4.08 -9.54 0.74
CA MET A 39 4.40 -8.12 0.86
C MET A 39 4.34 -7.65 2.32
N HIS A 40 3.31 -8.07 3.08
CA HIS A 40 3.19 -7.78 4.50
C HIS A 40 4.36 -8.37 5.31
N GLU A 41 4.78 -9.61 5.01
CA GLU A 41 5.95 -10.22 5.67
C GLU A 41 7.23 -9.43 5.36
N LEU A 42 7.42 -9.00 4.10
CA LEU A 42 8.56 -8.17 3.71
C LEU A 42 8.55 -6.82 4.43
N LEU A 43 7.41 -6.13 4.46
CA LEU A 43 7.25 -4.84 5.13
C LEU A 43 7.53 -4.94 6.62
N HIS A 44 7.01 -5.98 7.27
CA HIS A 44 7.24 -6.21 8.71
C HIS A 44 8.73 -6.40 9.02
N LEU A 45 9.42 -7.24 8.23
CA LEU A 45 10.85 -7.47 8.41
C LEU A 45 11.70 -6.23 8.11
N GLU A 46 11.29 -5.41 7.14
CA GLU A 46 11.96 -4.15 6.81
C GLU A 46 11.73 -3.06 7.86
N ASP A 47 10.57 -3.04 8.53
CA ASP A 47 10.29 -2.15 9.66
C ASP A 47 11.13 -2.53 10.90
N GLU A 48 11.26 -3.83 11.18
CA GLU A 48 12.12 -4.33 12.27
C GLU A 48 13.63 -4.14 11.97
N HIS A 49 14.01 -4.08 10.69
CA HIS A 49 15.39 -3.94 10.23
C HIS A 49 15.58 -2.82 9.19
N PRO A 50 15.46 -1.54 9.59
CA PRO A 50 15.55 -0.41 8.67
C PRO A 50 16.87 -0.33 7.89
N GLU A 51 17.96 -0.86 8.47
CA GLU A 51 19.28 -0.94 7.86
C GLU A 51 19.35 -1.87 6.64
N LEU A 52 18.38 -2.78 6.49
CA LEU A 52 18.33 -3.76 5.41
C LEU A 52 17.45 -3.31 4.24
N ILE A 53 16.78 -2.16 4.35
CA ILE A 53 15.92 -1.63 3.30
C ILE A 53 16.76 -1.16 2.10
N ARG A 54 16.47 -1.71 0.92
CA ARG A 54 17.13 -1.32 -0.33
C ARG A 54 16.23 -0.41 -1.15
N GLU A 55 16.83 0.52 -1.90
CA GLU A 55 16.10 1.41 -2.81
C GLU A 55 15.31 0.65 -3.89
N ASP A 56 15.80 -0.52 -4.30
CA ASP A 56 15.15 -1.38 -5.28
C ASP A 56 14.17 -2.39 -4.66
N SER A 57 13.91 -2.32 -3.35
CA SER A 57 12.97 -3.25 -2.70
C SER A 57 11.56 -3.13 -3.31
N PRO A 58 10.83 -4.24 -3.54
CA PRO A 58 9.46 -4.20 -4.02
C PRO A 58 8.53 -3.36 -3.13
N SER A 59 8.76 -3.34 -1.82
CA SER A 59 8.05 -2.51 -0.84
C SER A 59 8.18 -0.99 -1.08
N ARG A 60 9.17 -0.55 -1.86
CA ARG A 60 9.41 0.87 -2.20
C ARG A 60 8.94 1.24 -3.60
N ARG A 61 8.51 0.28 -4.42
CA ARG A 61 8.05 0.52 -5.78
C ARG A 61 6.54 0.74 -5.81
N VAL A 62 6.11 1.68 -6.65
CA VAL A 62 4.69 1.89 -6.96
C VAL A 62 4.44 1.39 -8.39
N GLY A 63 3.79 0.23 -8.52
CA GLY A 63 3.39 -0.36 -9.81
C GLY A 63 4.47 -1.16 -10.56
N GLY A 64 4.05 -1.84 -11.64
CA GLY A 64 4.92 -2.68 -12.50
C GLY A 64 5.83 -1.89 -13.46
N GLN A 65 6.79 -2.57 -14.10
CA GLN A 65 7.65 -1.94 -15.11
C GLN A 65 6.84 -1.47 -16.33
N PRO A 66 7.07 -0.25 -16.85
CA PRO A 66 6.43 0.21 -18.08
C PRO A 66 6.79 -0.71 -19.26
N LEU A 67 5.79 -1.08 -20.07
CA LEU A 67 6.04 -1.73 -21.36
C LEU A 67 6.90 -0.81 -22.25
N LYS A 68 7.95 -1.38 -22.88
CA LYS A 68 8.95 -0.63 -23.68
C LYS A 68 8.37 0.17 -24.85
N GLU A 69 7.12 -0.09 -25.24
CA GLU A 69 6.44 0.56 -26.35
C GLU A 69 5.83 1.93 -25.99
N PHE A 70 5.73 2.26 -24.70
CA PHE A 70 5.21 3.55 -24.25
C PHE A 70 6.32 4.50 -23.83
N ALA A 71 6.21 5.76 -24.26
CA ALA A 71 7.08 6.82 -23.78
C ALA A 71 6.83 7.05 -22.28
N THR A 72 7.90 6.96 -21.47
CA THR A 72 7.81 7.28 -20.04
C THR A 72 7.58 8.77 -19.86
N ILE A 73 6.53 9.13 -19.11
CA ILE A 73 6.25 10.50 -18.71
C ILE A 73 6.43 10.65 -17.21
N SER A 74 6.92 11.81 -16.78
CA SER A 74 6.94 12.17 -15.36
C SER A 74 5.60 12.81 -15.00
N HIS A 75 4.94 12.28 -13.97
CA HIS A 75 3.71 12.87 -13.44
C HIS A 75 4.03 14.20 -12.73
N SER A 76 3.16 15.19 -12.86
CA SER A 76 3.31 16.48 -12.18
C SER A 76 3.21 16.37 -10.66
N LEU A 77 2.50 15.36 -10.16
CA LEU A 77 2.46 14.93 -8.77
C LEU A 77 2.68 13.42 -8.72
N PRO A 78 3.41 12.89 -7.71
CA PRO A 78 3.56 11.45 -7.53
C PRO A 78 2.20 10.76 -7.43
N MET A 79 2.00 9.67 -8.17
CA MET A 79 0.87 8.77 -7.94
C MET A 79 1.20 7.87 -6.75
N LEU A 80 0.32 7.85 -5.75
CA LEU A 80 0.46 7.01 -4.56
C LEU A 80 -0.29 5.70 -4.74
N SER A 81 0.17 4.65 -4.06
CA SER A 81 -0.61 3.43 -3.80
C SER A 81 -1.46 3.61 -2.54
N LEU A 82 -2.35 2.65 -2.28
CA LEU A 82 -3.09 2.52 -1.04
C LEU A 82 -2.62 1.28 -0.30
N ASP A 83 -2.43 1.40 1.01
CA ASP A 83 -2.31 0.23 1.89
C ASP A 83 -3.67 -0.48 2.00
N ASN A 84 -3.61 -1.77 2.30
CA ASN A 84 -4.73 -2.71 2.33
C ASN A 84 -4.87 -3.32 3.74
N THR A 85 -6.07 -3.82 4.04
CA THR A 85 -6.35 -4.56 5.27
C THR A 85 -7.42 -5.61 5.02
N TYR A 86 -7.34 -6.71 5.76
CA TYR A 86 -8.32 -7.81 5.70
C TYR A 86 -9.05 -8.02 7.01
N SER A 87 -8.80 -7.20 8.03
CA SER A 87 -9.39 -7.36 9.35
C SER A 87 -10.04 -6.08 9.85
N TYR A 88 -11.14 -6.26 10.58
CA TYR A 88 -11.81 -5.13 11.24
C TYR A 88 -10.93 -4.49 12.32
N ASP A 89 -10.02 -5.24 12.92
CA ASP A 89 -9.14 -4.73 13.98
C ASP A 89 -8.02 -3.85 13.41
N GLU A 90 -7.37 -4.25 12.32
CA GLU A 90 -6.41 -3.38 11.62
C GLU A 90 -7.05 -2.09 11.09
N LEU A 91 -8.30 -2.16 10.63
CA LEU A 91 -9.06 -0.97 10.23
C LEU A 91 -9.34 -0.05 11.43
N ARG A 92 -9.60 -0.61 12.62
CA ARG A 92 -9.71 0.18 13.87
C ARG A 92 -8.37 0.79 14.27
N ASP A 93 -7.28 0.05 14.14
CA ASP A 93 -5.95 0.55 14.43
C ASP A 93 -5.56 1.70 13.48
N PHE A 94 -5.97 1.61 12.21
CA PHE A 94 -5.86 2.72 11.27
C PHE A 94 -6.61 3.96 11.78
N ASP A 95 -7.87 3.84 12.21
CA ASP A 95 -8.65 4.95 12.78
C ASP A 95 -7.98 5.55 14.03
N VAL A 96 -7.42 4.70 14.91
CA VAL A 96 -6.65 5.14 16.09
C VAL A 96 -5.43 5.97 15.67
N ARG A 97 -4.67 5.51 14.66
CA ARG A 97 -3.51 6.25 14.13
C ARG A 97 -3.93 7.60 13.56
N VAL A 98 -5.02 7.67 12.80
CA VAL A 98 -5.55 8.92 12.23
C VAL A 98 -5.95 9.90 13.34
N LYS A 99 -6.69 9.46 14.37
CA LYS A 99 -7.08 10.29 15.52
C LYS A 99 -5.88 10.88 16.25
N LYS A 100 -4.87 10.05 16.50
CA LYS A 100 -3.61 10.47 17.12
C LYS A 100 -2.88 11.52 16.29
N LEU A 101 -2.77 11.31 14.97
CA LEU A 101 -2.10 12.25 14.06
C LEU A 101 -2.82 13.61 13.99
N LEU A 102 -4.13 13.63 14.16
CA LEU A 102 -4.95 14.85 14.15
C LEU A 102 -5.09 15.51 15.54
N GLY A 103 -4.62 14.86 16.61
CA GLY A 103 -4.75 15.36 17.98
C GLY A 103 -6.20 15.30 18.52
N GLU A 104 -6.99 14.36 18.00
CA GLU A 104 -8.44 14.23 18.23
C GLU A 104 -8.78 12.94 19.01
N GLU A 105 -7.87 12.52 19.90
CA GLU A 105 -7.97 11.27 20.69
C GLU A 105 -9.17 11.25 21.65
N ASP A 106 -9.59 12.42 22.13
CA ASP A 106 -10.65 12.60 23.12
C ASP A 106 -12.07 12.77 22.53
N ILE A 107 -12.23 12.64 21.20
CA ILE A 107 -13.56 12.72 20.58
C ILE A 107 -14.32 11.40 20.83
N GLU A 108 -15.38 11.45 21.64
CA GLU A 108 -16.32 10.34 21.75
C GLU A 108 -17.18 10.14 20.48
N PRO A 109 -17.48 8.89 20.11
CA PRO A 109 -18.38 8.60 19.00
C PRO A 109 -19.81 9.08 19.31
N SER A 110 -20.19 10.24 18.73
CA SER A 110 -21.55 10.77 18.86
C SER A 110 -22.50 10.16 17.82
N PRO A 111 -23.69 9.65 18.18
CA PRO A 111 -24.68 9.18 17.19
C PRO A 111 -25.36 10.33 16.42
N ARG A 112 -25.10 11.60 16.73
CA ARG A 112 -25.72 12.76 16.07
C ARG A 112 -24.73 13.47 15.13
N PRO A 113 -25.13 13.90 13.93
CA PRO A 113 -24.26 14.71 13.07
C PRO A 113 -23.88 16.01 13.79
N SER A 114 -22.58 16.30 13.86
CA SER A 114 -22.09 17.59 14.37
C SER A 114 -22.30 18.64 13.28
N PRO A 115 -22.65 19.89 13.61
CA PRO A 115 -22.48 21.00 12.67
C PRO A 115 -21.01 21.07 12.26
N ILE A 116 -20.74 21.36 10.98
CA ILE A 116 -19.38 21.48 10.43
C ILE A 116 -18.53 22.39 11.33
N GLY A 117 -17.55 21.81 12.03
CA GLY A 117 -16.70 22.55 12.97
C GLY A 117 -16.32 21.76 14.21
N ARG A 118 -15.20 21.04 14.11
CA ARG A 118 -14.46 20.30 15.16
C ARG A 118 -15.23 19.15 15.84
N GLY A 119 -14.48 18.11 16.19
CA GLY A 119 -15.01 17.01 16.99
C GLY A 119 -15.62 15.84 16.20
N ARG A 120 -15.27 15.64 14.93
CA ARG A 120 -15.52 14.35 14.26
C ARG A 120 -14.61 14.13 13.05
N ILE A 121 -13.98 12.96 12.98
CA ILE A 121 -13.30 12.49 11.76
C ILE A 121 -14.36 11.87 10.86
N GLU A 122 -14.43 12.33 9.62
CA GLU A 122 -15.33 11.82 8.59
C GLU A 122 -14.52 11.06 7.55
N TYR A 123 -14.98 9.87 7.19
CA TYR A 123 -14.38 9.04 6.15
C TYR A 123 -15.29 9.05 4.92
N THR A 124 -14.71 9.30 3.74
CA THR A 124 -15.34 9.00 2.46
C THR A 124 -15.02 7.56 2.09
N VAL A 125 -16.06 6.77 1.81
CA VAL A 125 -15.91 5.36 1.42
C VAL A 125 -16.33 5.22 -0.04
N GLU A 126 -15.41 4.71 -0.84
CA GLU A 126 -15.60 4.49 -2.28
C GLU A 126 -15.38 3.01 -2.60
N LEU A 127 -15.99 2.52 -3.68
CA LEU A 127 -15.71 1.18 -4.18
C LEU A 127 -14.30 1.15 -4.77
N LYS A 128 -13.47 0.19 -4.35
CA LYS A 128 -12.19 -0.09 -4.98
C LYS A 128 -12.44 -0.68 -6.37
N ILE A 129 -12.24 0.13 -7.41
CA ILE A 129 -12.36 -0.33 -8.80
C ILE A 129 -11.16 -1.21 -9.12
N ASP A 130 -11.43 -2.45 -9.49
CA ASP A 130 -10.41 -3.41 -9.90
C ASP A 130 -10.02 -3.18 -11.36
N GLY A 131 -8.97 -2.39 -11.57
CA GLY A 131 -8.55 -1.93 -12.88
C GLY A 131 -7.19 -1.22 -12.82
N VAL A 132 -6.92 -0.40 -13.82
CA VAL A 132 -5.65 0.35 -13.91
C VAL A 132 -5.85 1.81 -13.54
N SER A 133 -4.91 2.36 -12.78
CA SER A 133 -4.89 3.79 -12.46
C SER A 133 -4.46 4.61 -13.69
N ALA A 134 -5.13 5.74 -13.94
CA ALA A 134 -4.84 6.62 -15.07
C ALA A 134 -4.76 8.09 -14.62
N SER A 135 -3.95 8.88 -15.32
CA SER A 135 -3.80 10.32 -15.11
C SER A 135 -4.10 11.07 -16.42
N LEU A 136 -5.06 12.01 -16.39
CA LEU A 136 -5.49 12.77 -17.56
C LEU A 136 -5.23 14.27 -17.33
N ILE A 137 -4.53 14.90 -18.28
CA ILE A 137 -4.24 16.34 -18.26
C ILE A 137 -5.23 17.06 -19.18
N TYR A 138 -6.07 17.92 -18.61
CA TYR A 138 -6.98 18.80 -19.34
C TYR A 138 -6.32 20.18 -19.51
N ARG A 139 -6.44 20.78 -20.70
CA ARG A 139 -5.89 22.11 -21.03
C ARG A 139 -6.96 23.01 -21.61
#